data_AF-A0A6S7GSW6-F1
#
_entry.id   AF-A0A6S7GSW6-F1
#
_cell.length_a   1.000
_cell.length_b   1.000
_cell.length_c   1.000
_cell.angle_alpha   90.00
_cell.angle_beta   90.00
_cell.angle_gamma   90.00
#
_symmetry.space_group_name_H-M   'P 1'
#
loop_
_entity.id
_entity.type
_entity.pdbx_description
1 polymer ?
#
loop_
_entity_poly.entity_id
_entity_poly.type
_entity_poly.pdbx_seq_one_letter_code
_entity_poly.pdbx_strand_id
1 'polypeptide(L)'
;MAELICRMLPGEMRQLYAQMWFKQYPGCRDDFIAIRDVEFETDCRKFVNNMNERQLENRSVYSVLCKEVYLGLQKVNCPSDDGDNGMFWTDFSLGSKSISFFAIDDENDVWETVTIREDAVLQTQILEKKESHEAILLVQLNKPACTLLLSVDQSDEKYVKFIYDEKNILLFPRFFSPITFKWKNMVASDSSLINRLCSA
;
A
#
# COMPACT_ATOMS: atom_id res chain seq x y z
N MET A 1 8.61 -5.09 12.75
CA MET A 1 9.59 -5.83 13.59
C MET A 1 10.92 -6.01 12.87
N ALA A 2 10.95 -6.45 11.61
CA ALA A 2 12.19 -6.58 10.82
C ALA A 2 12.96 -5.25 10.66
N GLU A 3 12.28 -4.15 10.32
CA GLU A 3 12.93 -2.84 10.16
C GLU A 3 13.60 -2.33 11.43
N LEU A 4 12.92 -2.41 12.58
CA LEU A 4 13.50 -2.02 13.87
C LEU A 4 14.75 -2.83 14.21
N ILE A 5 14.74 -4.13 13.90
CA ILE A 5 15.90 -5.01 14.07
C ILE A 5 17.05 -4.58 13.16
N CYS A 6 16.77 -4.23 11.89
CA CYS A 6 17.76 -3.67 10.97
C CYS A 6 18.35 -2.36 11.49
N ARG A 7 17.56 -1.48 12.11
CA ARG A 7 18.04 -0.19 12.68
C ARG A 7 18.90 -0.37 13.92
N MET A 8 18.59 -1.36 14.75
CA MET A 8 19.33 -1.63 15.98
C MET A 8 20.64 -2.39 15.74
N LEU A 9 20.85 -2.96 14.54
CA LEU A 9 22.03 -3.75 14.20
C LEU A 9 22.96 -2.98 13.27
N PRO A 10 24.17 -2.62 13.73
CA PRO A 10 25.21 -2.11 12.84
C PRO A 10 25.48 -3.10 11.70
N GLY A 11 25.83 -2.60 10.51
CA GLY A 11 26.05 -3.42 9.33
C GLY A 11 27.06 -4.56 9.53
N GLU A 12 28.09 -4.34 10.34
CA GLU A 12 29.13 -5.32 10.69
C GLU A 12 28.57 -6.55 11.43
N MET A 13 27.50 -6.37 12.20
CA MET A 13 26.84 -7.44 12.95
C MET A 13 25.83 -8.22 12.11
N ARG A 14 25.33 -7.63 11.00
CA ARG A 14 24.30 -8.29 10.16
C ARG A 14 24.75 -9.65 9.66
N GLN A 15 26.03 -9.81 9.28
CA GLN A 15 26.55 -11.11 8.82
C GLN A 15 26.43 -12.22 9.88
N LEU A 16 26.74 -11.91 11.15
CA LEU A 16 26.66 -12.87 12.24
C LEU A 16 25.21 -13.28 12.52
N TYR A 17 24.32 -12.30 12.67
CA TYR A 17 22.92 -12.54 13.00
C TYR A 17 22.15 -13.17 11.84
N ALA A 18 22.48 -12.83 10.59
CA ALA A 18 21.85 -13.43 9.42
C ALA A 18 21.99 -14.96 9.40
N GLN A 19 23.19 -15.46 9.74
CA GLN A 19 23.45 -16.91 9.80
C GLN A 19 22.61 -17.60 10.88
N MET A 20 22.36 -16.92 12.00
CA MET A 20 21.55 -17.46 13.10
C MET A 20 20.05 -17.43 12.79
N TRP A 21 19.54 -16.28 12.34
CA TRP A 21 18.11 -16.05 12.16
C TRP A 21 17.55 -16.66 10.88
N PHE A 22 18.34 -16.66 9.80
CA PHE A 22 17.92 -17.15 8.49
C PHE A 22 18.63 -18.45 8.11
N LYS A 23 19.04 -19.25 9.09
CA LYS A 23 19.73 -20.54 8.89
C LYS A 23 19.00 -21.45 7.88
N GLN A 24 17.67 -21.44 7.91
CA GLN A 24 16.81 -22.26 7.04
C GLN A 24 16.33 -21.51 5.79
N TYR A 25 16.67 -20.22 5.65
CA TYR A 25 16.16 -19.33 4.60
C TYR A 25 17.33 -18.59 3.94
N PRO A 26 18.16 -19.28 3.13
CA PRO A 26 19.37 -18.69 2.54
C PRO A 26 19.08 -17.45 1.69
N GLY A 27 17.95 -17.40 0.98
CA GLY A 27 17.54 -16.20 0.25
C GLY A 27 17.33 -14.98 1.15
N CYS A 28 16.60 -15.14 2.27
CA CYS A 28 16.41 -14.07 3.25
C CYS A 28 17.72 -13.66 3.92
N ARG A 29 18.62 -14.63 4.16
CA ARG A 29 19.95 -14.36 4.72
C ARG A 29 20.75 -13.43 3.82
N ASP A 30 20.81 -13.76 2.54
CA ASP A 30 21.63 -13.04 1.56
C ASP A 30 21.04 -11.63 1.33
N ASP A 31 19.71 -11.51 1.24
CA ASP A 31 19.00 -10.23 1.15
C ASP A 31 19.25 -9.35 2.41
N PHE A 32 19.25 -9.93 3.61
CA PHE A 32 19.49 -9.21 4.87
C PHE A 32 20.93 -8.69 5.01
N ILE A 33 21.92 -9.47 4.56
CA ILE A 33 23.33 -9.05 4.55
C ILE A 33 23.57 -7.92 3.53
N ALA A 34 22.80 -7.91 2.44
CA ALA A 34 22.94 -6.93 1.37
C ALA A 34 22.40 -5.53 1.72
N ILE A 35 21.72 -5.35 2.86
CA ILE A 35 21.26 -4.04 3.30
C ILE A 35 22.48 -3.14 3.57
N ARG A 36 22.55 -1.99 2.90
CA ARG A 36 23.65 -1.01 3.08
C ARG A 36 23.18 0.13 3.97
N ASP A 37 24.02 0.59 4.89
CA ASP A 37 23.66 1.68 5.78
C ASP A 37 23.43 3.01 5.03
N VAL A 38 24.10 3.18 3.88
CA VAL A 38 23.95 4.39 3.03
C VAL A 38 22.63 4.42 2.25
N GLU A 39 22.00 3.27 2.02
CA GLU A 39 20.74 3.10 1.27
C GLU A 39 19.73 2.33 2.14
N PHE A 40 19.80 2.54 3.46
CA PHE A 40 19.19 1.65 4.45
C PHE A 40 17.68 1.50 4.25
N GLU A 41 16.96 2.60 4.04
CA GLU A 41 15.50 2.60 3.89
C GLU A 41 15.08 1.78 2.66
N THR A 42 15.69 2.07 1.51
CA THR A 42 15.44 1.40 0.24
C THR A 42 15.78 -0.08 0.31
N ASP A 43 16.96 -0.44 0.83
CA ASP A 43 17.41 -1.82 0.90
C ASP A 43 16.62 -2.63 1.95
N CYS A 44 16.25 -2.00 3.08
CA CYS A 44 15.42 -2.64 4.10
C CYS A 44 14.01 -2.91 3.57
N ARG A 45 13.41 -1.98 2.81
CA ARG A 45 12.12 -2.18 2.15
C ARG A 45 12.18 -3.34 1.16
N LYS A 46 13.21 -3.40 0.33
CA LYS A 46 13.45 -4.53 -0.60
C LYS A 46 13.55 -5.87 0.14
N PHE A 47 14.34 -5.91 1.22
CA PHE A 47 14.48 -7.10 2.05
C PHE A 47 13.13 -7.60 2.60
N VAL A 48 12.33 -6.70 3.18
CA VAL A 48 11.01 -7.04 3.74
C VAL A 48 10.05 -7.54 2.66
N ASN A 49 10.03 -6.88 1.50
CA ASN A 49 9.20 -7.30 0.37
C ASN A 49 9.61 -8.70 -0.14
N ASN A 50 10.91 -8.93 -0.35
CA ASN A 50 11.43 -10.25 -0.76
C ASN A 50 11.09 -11.33 0.27
N MET A 51 11.22 -11.02 1.56
CA MET A 51 10.88 -11.95 2.64
C MET A 51 9.38 -12.31 2.61
N ASN A 52 8.49 -11.33 2.41
CA ASN A 52 7.05 -11.55 2.28
C ASN A 52 6.73 -12.38 1.02
N GLU A 53 7.34 -12.07 -0.12
CA GLU A 53 7.14 -12.80 -1.37
C GLU A 53 7.57 -14.26 -1.27
N ARG A 54 8.68 -14.55 -0.59
CA ARG A 54 9.18 -15.91 -0.34
C ARG A 54 8.24 -16.77 0.50
N GLN A 55 7.33 -16.16 1.26
CA GLN A 55 6.29 -16.89 1.99
C GLN A 55 5.13 -17.35 1.09
N LEU A 56 5.12 -16.96 -0.19
CA LEU A 56 4.14 -17.36 -1.21
C LEU A 56 2.69 -17.22 -0.74
N GLU A 57 2.01 -18.33 -0.45
CA GLU A 57 0.60 -18.39 -0.02
C GLU A 57 0.42 -18.07 1.47
N ASN A 58 1.49 -18.15 2.27
CA ASN A 58 1.46 -17.86 3.70
C ASN A 58 1.85 -16.42 4.03
N ARG A 59 2.11 -15.58 3.03
CA ARG A 59 2.51 -14.19 3.25
C ARG A 59 1.40 -13.44 3.98
N SER A 60 1.75 -12.70 5.02
CA SER A 60 0.78 -11.92 5.80
C SER A 60 0.65 -10.48 5.33
N VAL A 61 1.50 -10.02 4.42
CA VAL A 61 1.47 -8.66 3.86
C VAL A 61 1.74 -8.71 2.36
N TYR A 62 0.97 -7.94 1.59
CA TYR A 62 1.20 -7.70 0.17
C TYR A 62 1.50 -6.23 -0.02
N SER A 63 2.68 -5.91 -0.57
CA SER A 63 3.10 -4.54 -0.82
C SER A 63 3.01 -4.28 -2.32
N VAL A 64 2.29 -3.23 -2.72
CA VAL A 64 2.04 -2.91 -4.13
C VAL A 64 2.42 -1.45 -4.39
N LEU A 65 3.10 -1.20 -5.51
CA LEU A 65 3.39 0.17 -5.94
C LEU A 65 2.12 0.84 -6.49
N CYS A 66 1.72 1.93 -5.86
CA CYS A 66 0.58 2.76 -6.22
C CYS A 66 1.08 4.09 -6.78
N LYS A 67 0.58 4.50 -7.95
CA LYS A 67 0.97 5.75 -8.60
C LYS A 67 0.48 6.96 -7.82
N GLU A 68 -0.79 6.92 -7.40
CA GLU A 68 -1.45 8.06 -6.78
C GLU A 68 -2.50 7.61 -5.76
N VAL A 69 -2.62 8.38 -4.68
CA VAL A 69 -3.65 8.20 -3.66
C VAL A 69 -4.44 9.49 -3.49
N TYR A 70 -5.75 9.37 -3.35
CA TYR A 70 -6.64 10.48 -3.05
C TYR A 70 -7.50 10.16 -1.82
N LEU A 71 -7.63 11.13 -0.92
CA LEU A 71 -8.65 11.13 0.14
C LEU A 71 -9.80 12.01 -0.34
N GLY A 72 -10.90 11.39 -0.74
CA GLY A 72 -11.95 12.07 -1.51
C GLY A 72 -11.40 12.63 -2.81
N LEU A 73 -11.51 13.95 -2.98
CA LEU A 73 -11.03 14.66 -4.18
C LEU A 73 -9.59 15.17 -4.05
N GLN A 74 -9.00 15.16 -2.85
CA GLN A 74 -7.66 15.69 -2.63
C GLN A 74 -6.61 14.62 -2.88
N LYS A 75 -5.63 14.93 -3.73
CA LYS A 75 -4.45 14.08 -3.96
C LYS A 75 -3.53 14.17 -2.75
N VAL A 76 -3.05 13.02 -2.28
CA VAL A 76 -2.09 12.92 -1.17
C VAL A 76 -0.68 13.02 -1.71
N ASN A 77 0.21 13.64 -0.95
CA ASN A 77 1.63 13.78 -1.29
C ASN A 77 2.41 12.51 -0.91
N CYS A 78 3.14 11.96 -1.88
CA CYS A 78 4.02 10.81 -1.69
C CYS A 78 5.34 11.28 -1.10
N PRO A 79 5.85 10.63 -0.04
CA PRO A 79 7.22 10.86 0.39
C PRO A 79 8.22 10.60 -0.75
N SER A 80 9.23 11.46 -0.90
CA SER A 80 10.20 11.38 -2.00
C SER A 80 11.00 10.07 -2.01
N ASP A 81 11.18 9.49 -0.81
CA ASP A 81 11.96 8.28 -0.60
C ASP A 81 11.07 7.04 -0.35
N ASP A 82 9.74 7.17 -0.52
CA ASP A 82 8.84 6.02 -0.54
C ASP A 82 8.71 5.46 -1.96
N GLY A 83 8.58 4.14 -2.05
CA GLY A 83 8.44 3.45 -3.33
C GLY A 83 9.64 3.56 -4.28
N ASP A 84 9.34 3.38 -5.56
CA ASP A 84 10.25 3.64 -6.67
C ASP A 84 9.69 4.80 -7.49
N ASN A 85 10.53 5.79 -7.84
CA ASN A 85 10.19 6.92 -8.72
C ASN A 85 8.94 7.73 -8.30
N GLY A 86 8.76 7.99 -6.99
CA GLY A 86 7.66 8.81 -6.47
C GLY A 86 6.30 8.10 -6.45
N MET A 87 6.31 6.78 -6.38
CA MET A 87 5.11 5.95 -6.15
C MET A 87 4.99 5.60 -4.67
N PHE A 88 3.78 5.37 -4.19
CA PHE A 88 3.53 4.90 -2.84
C PHE A 88 3.76 3.39 -2.75
N TRP A 89 4.39 2.91 -1.66
CA TRP A 89 4.13 1.54 -1.23
C TRP A 89 2.79 1.47 -0.50
N THR A 90 1.87 0.66 -1.02
CA THR A 90 0.62 0.32 -0.32
C THR A 90 0.69 -1.10 0.24
N ASP A 91 0.61 -1.21 1.56
CA ASP A 91 0.75 -2.45 2.32
C ASP A 91 -0.63 -2.99 2.72
N PHE A 92 -1.01 -4.13 2.15
CA PHE A 92 -2.23 -4.88 2.50
C PHE A 92 -1.89 -5.97 3.51
N SER A 93 -2.29 -5.80 4.78
CA SER A 93 -1.84 -6.61 5.92
C SER A 93 -2.90 -7.59 6.46
N LEU A 94 -2.77 -8.90 6.16
CA LEU A 94 -3.80 -9.97 6.35
C LEU A 94 -4.13 -10.18 7.82
N GLY A 95 -3.11 -10.10 8.67
CA GLY A 95 -3.29 -10.27 10.11
C GLY A 95 -4.10 -9.13 10.74
N SER A 96 -3.76 -7.88 10.41
CA SER A 96 -4.45 -6.69 10.96
C SER A 96 -5.69 -6.29 10.18
N LYS A 97 -5.90 -6.87 9.00
CA LYS A 97 -6.95 -6.55 8.04
C LYS A 97 -7.00 -5.06 7.72
N SER A 98 -5.89 -4.53 7.23
CA SER A 98 -5.73 -3.12 6.92
C SER A 98 -4.97 -2.88 5.63
N ILE A 99 -5.21 -1.72 5.03
CA ILE A 99 -4.37 -1.10 4.01
C ILE A 99 -3.61 0.04 4.67
N SER A 100 -2.30 0.14 4.46
CA SER A 100 -1.50 1.26 4.95
C SER A 100 -0.53 1.79 3.91
N PHE A 101 -0.23 3.08 3.98
CA PHE A 101 0.77 3.75 3.15
C PHE A 101 1.34 4.96 3.89
N PHE A 102 2.49 5.47 3.46
CA PHE A 102 3.06 6.71 4.00
C PHE A 102 2.60 7.91 3.18
N ALA A 103 2.32 9.01 3.87
CA ALA A 103 1.95 10.29 3.28
C ALA A 103 2.80 11.41 3.89
N ILE A 104 3.02 12.49 3.14
CA ILE A 104 3.59 13.72 3.70
C ILE A 104 2.48 14.58 4.31
N ASP A 105 2.73 15.06 5.53
CA ASP A 105 2.06 16.25 6.08
C ASP A 105 2.77 17.52 5.57
N ASP A 106 2.01 18.37 4.87
CA ASP A 106 2.48 19.52 4.08
C ASP A 106 3.31 20.54 4.87
N GLU A 107 3.23 20.53 6.21
CA GLU A 107 3.89 21.54 7.02
C GLU A 107 5.39 21.26 7.29
N ASN A 108 5.88 20.00 7.21
CA ASN A 108 7.25 19.68 7.66
C ASN A 108 7.95 18.48 6.97
N ASP A 109 7.45 17.97 5.83
CA ASP A 109 7.96 16.71 5.24
C ASP A 109 7.94 15.52 6.23
N VAL A 110 7.05 15.57 7.23
CA VAL A 110 6.91 14.52 8.22
C VAL A 110 6.07 13.40 7.60
N TRP A 111 6.61 12.18 7.66
CA TRP A 111 5.92 11.01 7.16
C TRP A 111 4.86 10.59 8.18
N GLU A 112 3.61 10.55 7.73
CA GLU A 112 2.51 9.98 8.49
C GLU A 112 2.10 8.63 7.90
N THR A 113 1.81 7.66 8.79
CA THR A 113 1.24 6.38 8.35
C THR A 113 -0.26 6.50 8.28
N VAL A 114 -0.81 6.50 7.07
CA VAL A 114 -2.25 6.41 6.86
C VAL A 114 -2.65 4.93 6.95
N THR A 115 -3.62 4.60 7.80
CA THR A 115 -4.11 3.22 7.96
C THR A 115 -5.62 3.14 7.81
N ILE A 116 -6.07 2.33 6.85
CA ILE A 116 -7.47 2.02 6.60
C ILE A 116 -7.74 0.60 7.10
N ARG A 117 -8.54 0.46 8.15
CA ARG A 117 -8.91 -0.83 8.75
C ARG A 117 -10.21 -1.38 8.17
N GLU A 118 -10.37 -2.70 8.14
CA GLU A 118 -11.59 -3.37 7.64
C GLU A 118 -12.90 -2.81 8.22
N ASP A 119 -12.92 -2.49 9.51
CA ASP A 119 -14.10 -1.95 10.21
C ASP A 119 -14.47 -0.52 9.82
N ALA A 120 -13.55 0.22 9.18
CA ALA A 120 -13.83 1.52 8.59
C ALA A 120 -14.39 1.41 7.15
N VAL A 121 -14.24 0.26 6.50
CA VAL A 121 -14.59 0.04 5.08
C VAL A 121 -16.02 -0.47 4.95
N LEU A 122 -16.82 0.22 4.13
CA LEU A 122 -18.17 -0.22 3.76
C LEU A 122 -18.15 -1.12 2.52
N GLN A 123 -17.38 -0.73 1.50
CA GLN A 123 -17.25 -1.48 0.26
C GLN A 123 -15.97 -1.11 -0.49
N THR A 124 -15.52 -2.00 -1.36
CA THR A 124 -14.38 -1.77 -2.26
C THR A 124 -14.78 -2.06 -3.70
N GLN A 125 -14.26 -1.29 -4.65
CA GLN A 125 -14.48 -1.48 -6.08
C GLN A 125 -13.15 -1.38 -6.82
N ILE A 126 -12.97 -2.20 -7.86
CA ILE A 126 -11.83 -2.12 -8.77
C ILE A 126 -12.36 -1.74 -10.15
N LEU A 127 -11.80 -0.68 -10.74
CA LEU A 127 -12.13 -0.20 -12.07
C LEU A 127 -10.88 -0.28 -12.95
N GLU A 128 -10.99 -0.95 -14.08
CA GLU A 128 -9.92 -1.05 -15.09
C GLU A 128 -10.09 0.05 -16.14
N LYS A 129 -9.10 0.93 -16.28
CA LYS A 129 -9.00 1.90 -17.37
C LYS A 129 -8.10 1.34 -18.47
N LYS A 130 -8.70 0.56 -19.37
CA LYS A 130 -7.98 -0.11 -20.48
C LYS A 130 -7.20 0.83 -21.39
N GLU A 131 -7.66 2.07 -21.54
CA GLU A 131 -7.00 3.07 -22.39
C GLU A 131 -5.72 3.63 -21.77
N SER A 132 -5.66 3.76 -20.45
CA SER A 132 -4.49 4.28 -19.73
C SER A 132 -3.62 3.19 -19.08
N HIS A 133 -3.96 1.91 -19.25
CA HIS A 133 -3.31 0.77 -18.59
C HIS A 133 -3.27 0.92 -17.06
N GLU A 134 -4.38 1.39 -16.49
CA GLU A 134 -4.50 1.68 -15.06
C GLU A 134 -5.61 0.89 -14.39
N ALA A 135 -5.39 0.62 -13.11
CA ALA A 135 -6.39 0.07 -12.22
C ALA A 135 -6.68 1.05 -11.09
N ILE A 136 -7.94 1.29 -10.82
CA ILE A 136 -8.38 2.14 -9.73
C ILE A 136 -9.02 1.25 -8.66
N LEU A 137 -8.47 1.27 -7.45
CA LEU A 137 -9.11 0.72 -6.26
C LEU A 137 -9.80 1.85 -5.53
N LEU A 138 -11.13 1.78 -5.46
CA LEU A 138 -11.96 2.70 -4.68
C LEU A 138 -12.38 2.01 -3.38
N VAL A 139 -12.08 2.63 -2.25
CA VAL A 139 -12.45 2.14 -0.91
C VAL A 139 -13.44 3.12 -0.30
N GLN A 140 -14.69 2.71 -0.14
CA GLN A 140 -15.69 3.53 0.53
C GLN A 140 -15.65 3.31 2.04
N LEU A 141 -15.70 4.39 2.79
CA LEU A 141 -15.56 4.45 4.24
C LEU A 141 -16.88 4.78 4.93
N ASN A 142 -17.00 4.40 6.20
CA ASN A 142 -18.13 4.78 7.05
C ASN A 142 -18.00 6.21 7.64
N LYS A 143 -16.79 6.77 7.61
CA LYS A 143 -16.45 8.13 8.04
C LYS A 143 -15.77 8.91 6.91
N PRO A 144 -15.75 10.26 6.95
CA PRO A 144 -15.04 11.06 5.97
C PRO A 144 -13.56 10.70 5.86
N ALA A 145 -13.02 10.71 4.64
CA ALA A 145 -11.65 10.31 4.35
C ALA A 145 -10.62 11.26 4.97
N CYS A 146 -10.94 12.55 5.13
CA CYS A 146 -10.07 13.52 5.83
C CYS A 146 -9.81 13.14 7.30
N THR A 147 -10.57 12.21 7.90
CA THR A 147 -10.27 11.70 9.25
C THR A 147 -9.04 10.78 9.30
N LEU A 148 -8.53 10.37 8.13
CA LEU A 148 -7.39 9.48 8.01
C LEU A 148 -6.04 10.21 7.99
N LEU A 149 -6.02 11.50 7.65
CA LEU A 149 -4.81 12.30 7.52
C LEU A 149 -5.15 13.76 7.85
N LEU A 150 -4.48 14.35 8.84
CA LEU A 150 -4.84 15.65 9.39
C LEU A 150 -4.55 16.82 8.44
N SER A 151 -3.58 16.64 7.55
CA SER A 151 -3.14 17.65 6.55
C SER A 151 -4.13 17.85 5.41
N VAL A 152 -5.12 16.96 5.27
CA VAL A 152 -6.11 17.00 4.20
C VAL A 152 -7.26 17.94 4.58
N ASP A 153 -7.67 18.76 3.63
CA ASP A 153 -8.75 19.72 3.79
C ASP A 153 -10.02 19.01 4.28
N GLN A 154 -10.78 19.72 5.12
CA GLN A 154 -12.05 19.19 5.61
C GLN A 154 -12.99 18.93 4.44
N SER A 155 -13.38 17.67 4.29
CA SER A 155 -14.28 17.19 3.26
C SER A 155 -15.24 16.16 3.87
N ASP A 156 -16.46 16.09 3.36
CA ASP A 156 -17.43 15.06 3.72
C ASP A 156 -17.30 13.80 2.87
N GLU A 157 -16.40 13.80 1.88
CA GLU A 157 -16.14 12.67 1.00
C GLU A 157 -15.68 11.45 1.80
N LYS A 158 -16.32 10.30 1.54
CA LYS A 158 -16.11 9.07 2.31
C LYS A 158 -15.47 7.98 1.48
N TYR A 159 -14.48 8.32 0.67
CA TYR A 159 -13.77 7.33 -0.12
C TYR A 159 -12.28 7.63 -0.21
N VAL A 160 -11.50 6.57 -0.42
CA VAL A 160 -10.09 6.62 -0.80
C VAL A 160 -9.95 6.02 -2.18
N LYS A 161 -9.26 6.73 -3.08
CA LYS A 161 -8.99 6.27 -4.44
C LYS A 161 -7.50 6.02 -4.58
N PHE A 162 -7.14 4.79 -4.94
CA PHE A 162 -5.79 4.39 -5.26
C PHE A 162 -5.68 4.11 -6.75
N ILE A 163 -4.63 4.60 -7.40
CA ILE A 163 -4.36 4.39 -8.82
C ILE A 163 -3.10 3.53 -8.96
N TYR A 164 -3.22 2.42 -9.70
CA TYR A 164 -2.16 1.45 -9.93
C TYR A 164 -1.93 1.24 -11.42
N ASP A 165 -0.79 0.66 -11.76
CA ASP A 165 -0.60 0.00 -13.05
C ASP A 165 -1.51 -1.24 -13.15
N GLU A 166 -2.14 -1.47 -14.30
CA GLU A 166 -3.08 -2.58 -14.51
C GLU A 166 -2.48 -3.96 -14.17
N LYS A 167 -1.15 -4.14 -14.34
CA LYS A 167 -0.48 -5.41 -14.03
C LYS A 167 -0.55 -5.76 -12.54
N ASN A 168 -0.72 -4.76 -11.67
CA ASN A 168 -0.74 -4.93 -10.23
C ASN A 168 -2.11 -5.42 -9.71
N ILE A 169 -3.16 -5.46 -10.53
CA ILE A 169 -4.49 -5.95 -10.14
C ILE A 169 -4.42 -7.38 -9.60
N LEU A 170 -3.59 -8.22 -10.22
CA LEU A 170 -3.43 -9.63 -9.83
C LEU A 170 -2.81 -9.80 -8.44
N LEU A 171 -2.16 -8.75 -7.93
CA LEU A 171 -1.53 -8.74 -6.61
C LEU A 171 -2.52 -8.32 -5.52
N PHE A 172 -3.67 -7.75 -5.86
CA PHE A 172 -4.65 -7.34 -4.85
C PHE A 172 -5.14 -8.55 -4.07
N PRO A 173 -4.76 -8.63 -2.79
CA PRO A 173 -5.10 -9.80 -2.02
C PRO A 173 -6.60 -9.80 -1.74
N ARG A 174 -7.21 -10.99 -1.69
CA ARG A 174 -8.66 -11.22 -1.58
C ARG A 174 -9.33 -10.73 -0.28
N PHE A 175 -8.64 -9.92 0.52
CA PHE A 175 -9.05 -9.39 1.82
C PHE A 175 -10.47 -8.85 1.85
N PHE A 176 -10.75 -8.02 0.86
CA PHE A 176 -12.04 -7.48 0.60
C PHE A 176 -12.61 -8.43 -0.42
N SER A 177 -13.33 -9.45 0.05
CA SER A 177 -13.92 -10.47 -0.82
C SER A 177 -14.44 -9.79 -2.09
N PRO A 178 -13.90 -10.10 -3.28
CA PRO A 178 -14.59 -9.71 -4.47
C PRO A 178 -15.91 -10.47 -4.41
N ILE A 179 -17.01 -9.76 -4.13
CA ILE A 179 -18.22 -10.10 -4.85
C ILE A 179 -17.79 -9.88 -6.29
N THR A 180 -17.41 -10.99 -6.92
CA THR A 180 -17.22 -11.09 -8.35
C THR A 180 -18.58 -10.77 -8.93
N PHE A 181 -18.86 -9.49 -9.13
CA PHE A 181 -19.92 -9.09 -10.04
C PHE A 181 -19.43 -9.50 -11.42
N LYS A 182 -19.92 -10.66 -11.86
CA LYS A 182 -20.10 -10.89 -13.29
C LYS A 182 -20.86 -9.67 -13.79
N TRP A 183 -20.22 -8.89 -14.66
CA TRP A 183 -20.81 -7.79 -15.40
C TRP A 183 -21.92 -8.31 -16.33
N LYS A 184 -23.05 -8.69 -15.74
CA LYS A 184 -24.34 -8.87 -16.40
C LYS A 184 -25.39 -8.49 -15.36
N ASN A 185 -25.83 -7.24 -15.47
CA ASN A 185 -26.95 -6.64 -14.76
C ASN A 185 -26.57 -6.06 -13.38
N MET A 186 -26.07 -4.83 -13.36
CA MET A 186 -26.67 -3.84 -12.46
C MET A 186 -26.66 -2.46 -13.09
N VAL A 187 -27.87 -1.92 -13.09
CA VAL A 187 -28.31 -0.66 -13.65
C VAL A 187 -27.69 0.48 -12.84
N ALA A 188 -27.40 1.56 -13.57
CA ALA A 188 -27.19 2.90 -13.04
C ALA A 188 -28.05 3.17 -11.80
N SER A 189 -27.47 3.05 -10.61
CA SER A 189 -28.04 3.64 -9.40
C SER A 189 -27.16 4.71 -8.80
N ASP A 190 -25.96 4.95 -9.34
CA ASP A 190 -25.32 6.27 -9.22
C ASP A 190 -24.28 6.52 -10.32
N SER A 191 -24.76 6.77 -11.54
CA SER A 191 -23.90 7.20 -12.66
C SER A 191 -23.15 8.51 -12.35
N SER A 192 -23.58 9.28 -11.35
CA SER A 192 -22.96 10.55 -10.98
C SER A 192 -21.61 10.37 -10.28
N LEU A 193 -21.49 9.39 -9.36
CA LEU A 193 -20.25 9.12 -8.63
C LEU A 193 -19.18 8.54 -9.56
N ILE A 194 -19.56 7.56 -10.40
CA ILE A 194 -18.64 6.97 -11.39
C ILE A 194 -18.17 8.02 -12.40
N ASN A 195 -19.09 8.87 -12.89
CA ASN A 195 -18.71 9.95 -13.79
C ASN A 195 -17.74 10.94 -13.10
N ARG A 196 -17.99 11.33 -11.84
CA ARG A 196 -17.06 12.19 -11.06
C ARG A 196 -15.71 11.53 -10.79
N LEU A 197 -15.68 10.23 -10.50
CA LEU A 197 -14.46 9.48 -10.21
C LEU A 197 -13.59 9.22 -11.45
N CYS A 198 -14.19 9.18 -12.64
CA CYS A 198 -13.51 8.93 -13.90
C CYS A 198 -13.12 10.19 -14.68
N SER A 199 -13.64 11.38 -14.33
CA SER A 199 -13.46 12.63 -15.10
C SER A 199 -12.35 13.58 -14.58
N ALA A 200 -11.46 13.07 -13.72
CA ALA A 200 -10.20 13.73 -13.36
C ALA A 200 -9.01 12.92 -13.88
#